data_AF-A0A345DCT6-F1
#
_entry.id   AF-A0A345DCT6-F1
#
_cell.length_a   1.000
_cell.length_b   1.000
_cell.length_c   1.000
_cell.angle_alpha   90.00
_cell.angle_beta   90.00
_cell.angle_gamma   90.00
#
_symmetry.space_group_name_H-M   'P 1'
#
loop_
_entity.id
_entity.type
_entity.pdbx_description
1 polymer ?
#
loop_
_entity_poly.entity_id
_entity_poly.type
_entity_poly.pdbx_seq_one_letter_code
_entity_poly.pdbx_strand_id
1 'polypeptide(L)'
;MTSHISTSNTNNPTSIIQLFRSITLQEWITAAVIAAALGVAYWAWTLVYEFTKPFLKPFGLKYLTSGLWILGSVFLSDLIRKPGIALFASIVAAFVESIITQWGMSAVIYGVIQGLGAELVFALFAYKNWSLPTLSLAAAVSALFSYTYDYLTNEYASLSMGLNALQAASFIVSAVILGAFLSRYLANRLLKTGLLDNFLIAKNRSS
;
A
#
# COMPACT_ATOMS: atom_id res chain seq x y z
N MET A 1 16.06 -49.52 -21.16
CA MET A 1 16.06 -49.19 -19.71
C MET A 1 17.32 -48.38 -19.46
N THR A 2 17.26 -47.05 -19.67
CA THR A 2 18.35 -46.13 -19.32
C THR A 2 17.71 -44.85 -18.79
N SER A 3 18.12 -44.55 -17.57
CA SER A 3 17.51 -43.70 -16.58
C SER A 3 17.70 -42.20 -16.84
N HIS A 4 16.63 -41.47 -16.52
CA HIS A 4 16.55 -40.07 -16.13
C HIS A 4 17.86 -39.36 -15.78
N ILE A 5 18.14 -38.25 -16.49
CA ILE A 5 18.92 -37.14 -15.96
C ILE A 5 17.90 -36.12 -15.46
N SER A 6 17.65 -36.16 -14.16
CA SER A 6 16.89 -35.14 -13.45
C SER A 6 17.74 -33.86 -13.40
N THR A 7 17.37 -32.87 -14.21
CA THR A 7 17.87 -31.50 -14.04
C THR A 7 17.25 -30.92 -12.77
N SER A 8 17.92 -31.11 -11.63
CA SER A 8 17.61 -30.38 -10.41
C SER A 8 17.96 -28.90 -10.61
N ASN A 9 16.95 -28.13 -11.06
CA ASN A 9 17.03 -26.69 -11.16
C ASN A 9 17.00 -26.11 -9.73
N THR A 10 18.15 -26.12 -9.05
CA THR A 10 18.34 -25.58 -7.72
C THR A 10 18.39 -24.06 -7.78
N ASN A 11 17.22 -23.44 -7.97
CA ASN A 11 17.06 -21.98 -7.85
C ASN A 11 17.21 -21.57 -6.38
N ASN A 12 18.47 -21.46 -5.97
CA ASN A 12 18.91 -20.85 -4.71
C ASN A 12 18.59 -19.33 -4.71
N PRO A 13 18.53 -18.70 -3.52
CA PRO A 13 17.61 -17.61 -3.23
C PRO A 13 17.86 -16.39 -4.12
N THR A 14 16.84 -15.94 -4.83
CA THR A 14 16.87 -14.66 -5.54
C THR A 14 17.24 -13.55 -4.56
N SER A 15 18.43 -12.97 -4.73
CA SER A 15 18.85 -11.79 -3.97
C SER A 15 17.85 -10.65 -4.21
N ILE A 16 17.56 -9.82 -3.19
CA ILE A 16 16.66 -8.66 -3.32
C ILE A 16 17.07 -7.77 -4.51
N ILE A 17 18.37 -7.66 -4.76
CA ILE A 17 18.96 -6.92 -5.89
C ILE A 17 18.59 -7.55 -7.23
N GLN A 18 18.57 -8.89 -7.33
CA GLN A 18 18.13 -9.59 -8.53
C GLN A 18 16.62 -9.43 -8.74
N LEU A 19 15.82 -9.45 -7.66
CA LEU A 19 14.38 -9.21 -7.74
C LEU A 19 14.09 -7.77 -8.24
N PHE A 20 14.83 -6.78 -7.74
CA PHE A 20 14.73 -5.39 -8.19
C PHE A 20 15.15 -5.24 -9.67
N ARG A 21 16.26 -5.86 -10.08
CA ARG A 21 16.71 -5.86 -11.48
C ARG A 21 15.78 -6.60 -12.43
N SER A 22 14.93 -7.50 -11.91
CA SER A 22 13.95 -8.22 -12.71
C SER A 22 12.68 -7.41 -13.02
N ILE A 23 12.53 -6.19 -12.49
CA ILE A 23 11.37 -5.34 -12.80
C ILE A 23 11.47 -4.91 -14.27
N THR A 24 10.47 -5.31 -15.04
CA THR A 24 10.35 -4.98 -16.46
C THR A 24 9.85 -3.57 -16.65
N LEU A 25 10.14 -2.97 -17.81
CA LEU A 25 9.61 -1.65 -18.16
C LEU A 25 8.07 -1.63 -18.15
N GLN A 26 7.44 -2.72 -18.60
CA GLN A 26 5.98 -2.87 -18.60
C GLN A 26 5.40 -2.82 -17.17
N GLU A 27 6.06 -3.43 -16.19
CA GLU A 27 5.62 -3.38 -14.79
C GLU A 27 5.75 -1.96 -14.22
N TRP A 28 6.83 -1.23 -14.52
CA TRP A 28 6.98 0.16 -14.12
C TRP A 28 5.91 1.06 -14.72
N ILE A 29 5.65 0.93 -16.03
CA ILE A 29 4.62 1.71 -16.72
C ILE A 29 3.25 1.37 -16.15
N THR A 30 2.94 0.09 -15.96
CA THR A 30 1.65 -0.31 -15.40
C THR A 30 1.48 0.18 -13.97
N ALA A 31 2.54 0.12 -13.16
CA ALA A 31 2.54 0.68 -11.82
C ALA A 31 2.24 2.18 -11.84
N ALA A 32 2.91 2.93 -12.72
CA ALA A 32 2.70 4.37 -12.85
C ALA A 32 1.27 4.72 -13.28
N VAL A 33 0.71 4.00 -14.27
CA VAL A 33 -0.65 4.24 -14.77
C VAL A 33 -1.69 3.93 -13.71
N ILE A 34 -1.58 2.79 -13.03
CA ILE A 34 -2.52 2.41 -11.95
C ILE A 34 -2.37 3.37 -10.76
N ALA A 35 -1.15 3.72 -10.36
CA ALA A 35 -0.90 4.67 -9.29
C ALA A 35 -1.48 6.05 -9.61
N ALA A 36 -1.35 6.53 -10.84
CA ALA A 36 -1.96 7.79 -11.27
C ALA A 36 -3.49 7.75 -11.19
N ALA A 37 -4.12 6.65 -11.63
CA ALA A 37 -5.57 6.47 -11.50
C ALA A 37 -6.01 6.43 -10.01
N LEU A 38 -5.22 5.79 -9.15
CA LEU A 38 -5.45 5.81 -7.70
C LEU A 38 -5.26 7.21 -7.10
N GLY A 39 -4.33 8.02 -7.59
CA GLY A 39 -4.17 9.40 -7.16
C GLY A 39 -5.41 10.26 -7.43
N VAL A 40 -6.08 10.06 -8.56
CA VAL A 40 -7.38 10.70 -8.83
C VAL A 40 -8.46 10.18 -7.87
N ALA A 41 -8.47 8.87 -7.60
CA ALA A 41 -9.39 8.27 -6.63
C ALA A 41 -9.14 8.78 -5.20
N TYR A 42 -7.89 9.03 -4.81
CA TYR A 42 -7.51 9.61 -3.52
C TYR A 42 -8.02 11.03 -3.41
N TRP A 43 -7.85 11.85 -4.44
CA TRP A 43 -8.41 13.19 -4.47
C TRP A 43 -9.93 13.16 -4.29
N ALA A 44 -10.64 12.28 -5.00
CA ALA A 44 -12.09 12.14 -4.85
C ALA A 44 -12.46 11.70 -3.41
N TRP A 45 -11.64 10.85 -2.81
CA TRP A 45 -11.81 10.42 -1.43
C TRP A 45 -11.54 11.54 -0.41
N THR A 46 -10.64 12.48 -0.72
CA THR A 46 -10.41 13.68 0.10
C THR A 46 -11.69 14.48 0.31
N LEU A 47 -12.60 14.52 -0.67
CA LEU A 47 -13.91 15.16 -0.52
C LEU A 47 -14.78 14.42 0.51
N VAL A 48 -14.79 13.07 0.46
CA VAL A 48 -15.52 12.24 1.42
C VAL A 48 -14.94 12.40 2.83
N TYR A 49 -13.62 12.46 2.93
CA TYR A 49 -12.94 12.68 4.20
C TYR A 49 -13.29 14.03 4.82
N GLU A 50 -13.19 15.13 4.08
CA GLU A 50 -13.52 16.46 4.60
C GLU A 50 -15.01 16.58 4.95
N PHE A 51 -15.90 15.88 4.24
CA PHE A 51 -17.31 15.81 4.60
C PHE A 51 -17.58 15.01 5.89
N THR A 52 -16.87 13.89 6.09
CA THR A 52 -17.09 13.00 7.25
C THR A 52 -16.36 13.44 8.52
N LYS A 53 -15.26 14.17 8.36
CA LYS A 53 -14.38 14.64 9.44
C LYS A 53 -15.08 15.45 10.55
N PRO A 54 -15.98 16.41 10.27
CA PRO A 54 -16.70 17.15 11.32
C PRO A 54 -17.54 16.25 12.23
N PHE A 55 -18.08 15.16 11.71
CA PHE A 55 -18.90 14.21 12.46
C PHE A 55 -18.06 13.22 13.26
N LEU A 56 -16.89 12.84 12.75
CA LEU A 56 -15.99 11.86 13.39
C LEU A 56 -15.03 12.48 14.40
N LYS A 57 -14.67 13.76 14.23
CA LYS A 57 -13.72 14.47 15.10
C LYS A 57 -14.15 14.53 16.58
N PRO A 58 -15.43 14.79 16.93
CA PRO A 58 -15.87 14.81 18.34
C PRO A 58 -15.67 13.47 19.06
N PHE A 59 -15.68 12.36 18.32
CA PHE A 59 -15.50 11.01 18.86
C PHE A 59 -14.05 10.54 18.84
N GLY A 60 -13.10 11.36 18.38
CA GLY A 60 -11.70 10.94 18.20
C GLY A 60 -11.49 9.93 17.06
N LEU A 61 -12.45 9.81 16.14
CA LEU A 61 -12.43 8.84 15.03
C LEU A 61 -12.10 9.49 13.68
N LYS A 62 -11.41 10.64 13.70
CA LYS A 62 -11.05 11.43 12.51
C LYS A 62 -10.38 10.59 11.41
N TYR A 63 -9.58 9.58 11.77
CA TYR A 63 -8.81 8.76 10.84
C TYR A 63 -9.53 7.50 10.37
N LEU A 64 -10.79 7.31 10.74
CA LEU A 64 -11.55 6.11 10.38
C LEU A 64 -11.79 5.98 8.87
N THR A 65 -11.76 7.08 8.13
CA THR A 65 -11.84 7.09 6.66
C THR A 65 -10.47 7.20 5.99
N SER A 66 -9.37 7.25 6.76
CA SER A 66 -8.04 7.51 6.20
C SER A 66 -7.31 6.29 5.63
N GLY A 67 -7.85 5.09 5.80
CA GLY A 67 -7.23 3.87 5.28
C GLY A 67 -7.15 3.80 3.76
N LEU A 68 -7.96 4.56 3.01
CA LEU A 68 -7.97 4.49 1.55
C LEU A 68 -6.66 5.00 0.92
N TRP A 69 -6.00 5.98 1.53
CA TRP A 69 -4.72 6.51 1.03
C TRP A 69 -3.57 5.50 1.07
N ILE A 70 -3.73 4.41 1.82
CA ILE A 70 -2.77 3.30 1.91
C ILE A 70 -3.05 2.23 0.84
N LEU A 71 -4.22 2.26 0.20
CA LEU A 71 -4.66 1.26 -0.77
C LEU A 71 -3.61 1.06 -1.89
N GLY A 72 -3.10 2.12 -2.48
CA GLY A 72 -2.16 2.10 -3.59
C GLY A 72 -0.82 1.47 -3.27
N SER A 73 -0.25 1.71 -2.08
CA SER A 73 1.02 1.08 -1.70
C SER A 73 0.85 -0.43 -1.53
N VAL A 74 -0.26 -0.87 -0.93
CA VAL A 74 -0.53 -2.29 -0.67
C VAL A 74 -1.03 -3.03 -1.92
N PHE A 75 -1.92 -2.41 -2.70
CA PHE A 75 -2.54 -2.99 -3.89
C PHE A 75 -1.51 -3.25 -5.00
N LEU A 76 -0.69 -2.26 -5.36
CA LEU A 76 0.30 -2.43 -6.42
C LEU A 76 1.40 -3.40 -6.01
N SER A 77 1.78 -3.40 -4.74
CA SER A 77 2.77 -4.34 -4.22
C SER A 77 2.25 -5.77 -4.26
N ASP A 78 0.98 -5.99 -3.90
CA ASP A 78 0.38 -7.32 -4.00
C ASP A 78 0.27 -7.81 -5.46
N LEU A 79 0.13 -6.89 -6.41
CA LEU A 79 0.09 -7.19 -7.84
C LEU A 79 1.47 -7.57 -8.40
N ILE A 80 2.45 -6.68 -8.24
CA ILE A 80 3.76 -6.80 -8.90
C ILE A 80 4.73 -7.67 -8.08
N ARG A 81 4.60 -7.67 -6.76
CA ARG A 81 5.35 -8.52 -5.81
C ARG A 81 6.88 -8.35 -5.88
N LYS A 82 7.35 -7.13 -6.10
CA LYS A 82 8.77 -6.78 -6.24
C LYS A 82 9.15 -5.59 -5.34
N PRO A 83 10.43 -5.47 -4.94
CA PRO A 83 10.92 -4.36 -4.12
C PRO A 83 10.76 -3.01 -4.80
N GLY A 84 10.46 -1.99 -4.01
CA GLY A 84 10.35 -0.59 -4.40
C GLY A 84 8.99 -0.21 -4.99
N ILE A 85 8.11 -1.18 -5.25
CA ILE A 85 6.80 -0.92 -5.85
C ILE A 85 5.86 -0.22 -4.85
N ALA A 86 5.90 -0.56 -3.56
CA ALA A 86 5.02 0.04 -2.56
C ALA A 86 5.30 1.53 -2.44
N LEU A 87 6.59 1.85 -2.32
CA LEU A 87 7.06 3.22 -2.23
C LEU A 87 6.75 4.02 -3.50
N PHE A 88 7.09 3.48 -4.67
CA PHE A 88 6.84 4.16 -5.94
C PHE A 88 5.36 4.43 -6.18
N ALA A 89 4.51 3.41 -5.98
CA ALA A 89 3.08 3.53 -6.17
C ALA A 89 2.47 4.61 -5.28
N SER A 90 2.88 4.66 -4.01
CA SER A 90 2.38 5.65 -3.06
C SER A 90 2.81 7.06 -3.42
N ILE A 91 4.07 7.26 -3.81
CA ILE A 91 4.60 8.57 -4.22
C ILE A 91 3.88 9.07 -5.47
N VAL A 92 3.72 8.23 -6.50
CA VAL A 92 3.06 8.63 -7.74
C VAL A 92 1.58 8.95 -7.49
N ALA A 93 0.88 8.13 -6.72
CA ALA A 93 -0.52 8.39 -6.35
C ALA A 93 -0.65 9.71 -5.59
N ALA A 94 0.18 9.93 -4.57
CA ALA A 94 0.17 11.15 -3.76
C ALA A 94 0.61 12.39 -4.55
N PHE A 95 1.48 12.24 -5.55
CA PHE A 95 1.87 13.33 -6.45
C PHE A 95 0.73 13.72 -7.39
N VAL A 96 0.00 12.76 -7.94
CA VAL A 96 -1.21 13.08 -8.73
C VAL A 96 -2.28 13.72 -7.86
N GLU A 97 -2.44 13.21 -6.63
CA GLU A 97 -3.33 13.81 -5.63
C GLU A 97 -2.94 15.28 -5.38
N SER A 98 -1.66 15.54 -5.05
CA SER A 98 -1.16 16.85 -4.62
C SER A 98 -1.41 18.00 -5.59
N ILE A 99 -1.49 17.69 -6.90
CA ILE A 99 -1.78 18.68 -7.94
C ILE A 99 -3.25 19.17 -7.85
N ILE A 100 -4.15 18.32 -7.37
CA ILE A 100 -5.60 18.54 -7.42
C ILE A 100 -6.16 18.92 -6.05
N THR A 101 -5.59 18.42 -4.95
CA THR A 101 -6.09 18.69 -3.58
C THR A 101 -5.55 19.99 -2.99
N GLN A 102 -6.36 20.57 -2.09
CA GLN A 102 -6.02 21.71 -1.24
C GLN A 102 -4.77 21.50 -0.35
N TRP A 103 -4.34 20.25 -0.13
CA TRP A 103 -3.17 19.93 0.69
C TRP A 103 -1.85 20.15 -0.06
N GLY A 104 -1.88 20.27 -1.39
CA GLY A 104 -0.70 20.51 -2.20
C GLY A 104 0.42 19.50 -1.92
N MET A 105 1.66 19.98 -1.91
CA MET A 105 2.86 19.14 -1.77
C MET A 105 2.94 18.36 -0.44
N SER A 106 2.16 18.75 0.58
CA SER A 106 2.12 17.99 1.83
C SER A 106 1.61 16.55 1.61
N ALA A 107 0.70 16.32 0.66
CA ALA A 107 0.20 15.00 0.31
C ALA A 107 1.35 14.07 -0.15
N VAL A 108 2.34 14.59 -0.87
CA VAL A 108 3.50 13.81 -1.33
C VAL A 108 4.36 13.35 -0.16
N ILE A 109 4.50 14.17 0.88
CA ILE A 109 5.22 13.79 2.10
C ILE A 109 4.53 12.59 2.76
N TYR A 110 3.19 12.64 2.88
CA TYR A 110 2.42 11.49 3.36
C TYR A 110 2.59 10.26 2.47
N GLY A 111 2.60 10.42 1.14
CA GLY A 111 2.85 9.32 0.20
C GLY A 111 4.22 8.67 0.40
N VAL A 112 5.27 9.45 0.64
CA VAL A 112 6.60 8.91 0.96
C VAL A 112 6.55 8.11 2.27
N ILE A 113 5.96 8.68 3.32
CA ILE A 113 5.90 8.08 4.65
C ILE A 113 5.08 6.78 4.64
N GLN A 114 3.92 6.79 3.99
CA GLN A 114 3.04 5.63 3.81
C GLN A 114 3.71 4.54 2.97
N GLY A 115 4.30 4.93 1.84
CA GLY A 115 5.04 4.04 0.97
C GLY A 115 6.20 3.36 1.71
N LEU A 116 6.97 4.11 2.50
CA LEU A 116 8.06 3.57 3.30
C LEU A 116 7.55 2.59 4.38
N GLY A 117 6.44 2.92 5.05
CA GLY A 117 5.84 2.03 6.04
C GLY A 117 5.45 0.67 5.43
N ALA A 118 4.83 0.67 4.25
CA ALA A 118 4.47 -0.57 3.54
C ALA A 118 5.71 -1.33 3.06
N GLU A 119 6.64 -0.64 2.41
CA GLU A 119 7.86 -1.21 1.85
C GLU A 119 8.71 -1.89 2.94
N LEU A 120 8.82 -1.28 4.12
CA LEU A 120 9.56 -1.84 5.25
C LEU A 120 9.00 -3.19 5.67
N VAL A 121 7.68 -3.34 5.73
CA VAL A 121 7.06 -4.64 6.05
C VAL A 121 7.35 -5.66 4.96
N PHE A 122 7.21 -5.31 3.69
CA PHE A 122 7.55 -6.25 2.60
C PHE A 122 9.03 -6.63 2.57
N ALA A 123 9.92 -5.70 2.91
CA ALA A 123 11.34 -5.93 3.07
C ALA A 123 11.64 -6.87 4.24
N LEU A 124 10.94 -6.76 5.37
CA LEU A 124 11.07 -7.67 6.52
C LEU A 124 10.71 -9.12 6.15
N PHE A 125 9.74 -9.32 5.27
CA PHE A 125 9.41 -10.64 4.72
C PHE A 125 10.20 -11.01 3.46
N ALA A 126 11.25 -10.25 3.14
CA ALA A 126 12.11 -10.42 1.98
C ALA A 126 11.33 -10.56 0.65
N TYR A 127 10.15 -9.94 0.54
CA TYR A 127 9.25 -10.02 -0.63
C TYR A 127 8.78 -11.44 -0.96
N LYS A 128 8.82 -12.37 0.00
CA LYS A 128 8.43 -13.78 -0.19
C LYS A 128 7.02 -14.07 0.29
N ASN A 129 6.52 -13.32 1.27
CA ASN A 129 5.18 -13.53 1.84
C ASN A 129 4.20 -12.46 1.36
N TRP A 130 3.14 -12.91 0.68
CA TRP A 130 2.06 -12.06 0.17
C TRP A 130 0.71 -12.51 0.73
N SER A 131 0.69 -13.09 1.93
CA SER A 131 -0.54 -13.49 2.61
C SER A 131 -1.35 -12.27 3.07
N LEU A 132 -2.65 -12.44 3.28
CA LEU A 132 -3.52 -11.36 3.78
C LEU A 132 -3.03 -10.77 5.12
N PRO A 133 -2.55 -11.55 6.11
CA PRO A 133 -1.95 -10.98 7.33
C PRO A 133 -0.73 -10.10 7.06
N THR A 134 0.08 -10.42 6.06
CA THR A 134 1.25 -9.60 5.69
C THR A 134 0.82 -8.27 5.08
N LEU A 135 -0.19 -8.29 4.20
CA LEU A 135 -0.77 -7.06 3.67
C LEU A 135 -1.38 -6.20 4.77
N SER A 136 -2.10 -6.82 5.72
CA SER A 136 -2.69 -6.12 6.87
C SER A 136 -1.61 -5.47 7.74
N LEU A 137 -0.48 -6.17 7.96
CA LEU A 137 0.64 -5.61 8.70
C LEU A 137 1.29 -4.44 7.95
N ALA A 138 1.48 -4.56 6.63
CA ALA A 138 2.00 -3.47 5.80
C ALA A 138 1.10 -2.23 5.85
N ALA A 139 -0.22 -2.42 5.79
CA ALA A 139 -1.19 -1.34 5.92
C ALA A 139 -1.17 -0.71 7.32
N ALA A 140 -1.12 -1.53 8.37
CA ALA A 140 -1.06 -1.05 9.76
C ALA A 140 0.20 -0.23 10.05
N VAL A 141 1.37 -0.68 9.57
CA VAL A 141 2.64 0.05 9.73
C VAL A 141 2.62 1.35 8.95
N SER A 142 2.06 1.37 7.73
CA SER A 142 1.89 2.60 6.94
C SER A 142 1.01 3.64 7.65
N ALA A 143 -0.08 3.18 8.27
CA ALA A 143 -0.97 4.02 9.06
C ALA A 143 -0.26 4.55 10.31
N LEU A 144 0.51 3.70 10.99
CA LEU A 144 1.26 4.10 12.17
C LEU A 144 2.31 5.16 11.82
N PHE A 145 3.07 4.98 10.75
CA PHE A 145 4.06 5.95 10.28
C PHE A 145 3.42 7.30 9.94
N SER A 146 2.28 7.28 9.25
CA SER A 146 1.51 8.49 8.93
C SER A 146 1.00 9.19 10.18
N TYR A 147 0.46 8.42 11.13
CA TYR A 147 -0.03 8.95 12.39
C TYR A 147 1.10 9.52 13.26
N THR A 148 2.27 8.88 13.28
CA THR A 148 3.45 9.41 13.98
C THR A 148 3.89 10.74 13.37
N TYR A 149 3.89 10.87 12.03
CA TYR A 149 4.17 12.14 11.39
C TYR A 149 3.15 13.22 11.77
N ASP A 150 1.86 12.87 11.75
CA ASP A 150 0.79 13.77 12.20
C ASP A 150 0.96 14.19 13.66
N TYR A 151 1.34 13.26 14.52
CA TYR A 151 1.55 13.51 15.94
C TYR A 151 2.65 14.54 16.20
N LEU A 152 3.73 14.46 15.41
CA LEU A 152 4.88 15.37 15.51
C LEU A 152 4.62 16.75 14.89
N THR A 153 3.75 16.83 13.88
CA THR A 153 3.55 18.05 13.10
C THR A 153 2.32 18.86 13.49
N ASN A 154 1.26 18.24 13.99
CA ASN A 154 -0.03 18.89 14.26
C ASN A 154 -0.29 19.17 15.75
N GLU A 155 0.75 19.36 16.56
CA GLU A 155 0.66 19.65 18.01
C GLU A 155 -0.21 18.65 18.81
N TYR A 156 -0.34 17.41 18.34
CA TYR A 156 -1.15 16.38 19.03
C TYR A 156 -0.60 15.98 20.40
N ALA A 157 0.61 16.41 20.75
CA ALA A 157 1.14 16.34 22.11
C ALA A 157 0.28 17.10 23.14
N SER A 158 -0.52 18.08 22.69
CA SER A 158 -1.49 18.81 23.53
C SER A 158 -2.79 18.02 23.78
N LEU A 159 -3.06 16.98 22.99
CA LEU A 159 -4.25 16.14 23.14
C LEU A 159 -4.04 15.08 24.21
N SER A 160 -5.15 14.63 24.83
CA SER A 160 -5.07 13.56 25.82
C SER A 160 -4.54 12.26 25.21
N MET A 161 -3.75 11.51 25.99
CA MET A 161 -3.17 10.25 25.53
C MET A 161 -4.24 9.25 25.05
N GLY A 162 -5.41 9.24 25.68
CA GLY A 162 -6.54 8.42 25.27
C GLY A 162 -7.10 8.80 23.90
N LEU A 163 -7.21 10.09 23.60
CA LEU A 163 -7.69 10.56 22.29
C LEU A 163 -6.66 10.25 21.19
N ASN A 164 -5.37 10.38 21.49
CA ASN A 164 -4.30 10.01 20.56
C ASN A 164 -4.27 8.51 20.27
N ALA A 165 -4.41 7.68 21.30
CA ALA A 165 -4.49 6.23 21.13
C ALA A 165 -5.71 5.82 20.30
N LEU A 166 -6.87 6.45 20.53
CA LEU A 166 -8.10 6.17 19.79
C LEU A 166 -7.98 6.59 18.32
N GLN A 167 -7.38 7.76 18.04
CA GLN A 167 -7.12 8.21 16.67
C GLN A 167 -6.18 7.24 15.93
N ALA A 168 -5.07 6.85 16.55
CA ALA A 168 -4.13 5.88 15.98
C ALA A 168 -4.80 4.53 15.70
N ALA A 169 -5.57 4.01 16.67
CA ALA A 169 -6.30 2.75 16.52
C ALA A 169 -7.33 2.83 15.39
N SER A 170 -8.07 3.94 15.29
CA SER A 170 -9.04 4.16 14.20
C SER A 170 -8.38 4.15 12.83
N PHE A 171 -7.18 4.74 12.71
CA PHE A 171 -6.42 4.74 11.46
C PHE A 171 -5.94 3.32 11.12
N ILE A 172 -5.37 2.59 12.08
CA ILE A 172 -4.90 1.22 11.85
C ILE A 172 -6.05 0.32 11.39
N VAL A 173 -7.20 0.38 12.06
CA VAL A 173 -8.39 -0.40 11.68
C VAL A 173 -8.84 -0.02 10.27
N SER A 174 -8.93 1.27 9.97
CA SER A 174 -9.29 1.76 8.64
C SER A 174 -8.31 1.27 7.57
N ALA A 175 -7.01 1.33 7.83
CA ALA A 175 -5.95 0.91 6.92
C ALA A 175 -5.96 -0.60 6.67
N VAL A 176 -6.23 -1.41 7.69
CA VAL A 176 -6.37 -2.85 7.48
C VAL A 176 -7.56 -3.14 6.57
N ILE A 177 -8.71 -2.53 6.84
CA ILE A 177 -9.94 -2.79 6.06
C ILE A 177 -9.82 -2.22 4.63
N LEU A 178 -9.53 -0.93 4.50
CA LEU A 178 -9.50 -0.22 3.22
C LEU A 178 -8.17 -0.35 2.48
N GLY A 179 -7.07 -0.57 3.19
CA GLY A 179 -5.75 -0.72 2.60
C GLY A 179 -5.40 -2.17 2.26
N ALA A 180 -5.68 -3.14 3.14
CA ALA A 180 -5.30 -4.54 2.90
C ALA A 180 -6.45 -5.41 2.34
N PHE A 181 -7.61 -5.42 3.01
CA PHE A 181 -8.73 -6.26 2.58
C PHE A 181 -9.31 -5.80 1.24
N LEU A 182 -9.53 -4.49 1.08
CA LEU A 182 -10.00 -3.94 -0.19
C LEU A 182 -8.99 -4.17 -1.33
N SER A 183 -7.69 -3.98 -1.08
CA SER A 183 -6.63 -4.32 -2.05
C SER A 183 -6.72 -5.77 -2.51
N ARG A 184 -6.78 -6.72 -1.57
CA ARG A 184 -6.89 -8.15 -1.89
C ARG A 184 -8.18 -8.45 -2.66
N TYR A 185 -9.29 -7.84 -2.26
CA TYR A 185 -10.56 -8.00 -2.94
C TYR A 185 -10.49 -7.51 -4.40
N LEU A 186 -9.99 -6.29 -4.62
CA LEU A 186 -9.82 -5.71 -5.95
C LEU A 186 -8.88 -6.56 -6.81
N ALA A 187 -7.74 -6.99 -6.26
CA ALA A 187 -6.78 -7.83 -6.95
C ALA A 187 -7.42 -9.16 -7.39
N ASN A 188 -8.18 -9.80 -6.51
CA ASN A 188 -8.90 -11.04 -6.82
C ASN A 188 -10.00 -10.84 -7.88
N ARG A 189 -10.66 -9.68 -7.94
CA ARG A 189 -11.67 -9.38 -8.96
C ARG A 189 -11.03 -9.10 -10.31
N LEU A 190 -9.94 -8.33 -10.35
CA LEU A 190 -9.17 -8.05 -11.56
C LEU A 190 -8.54 -9.33 -12.13
N LEU A 191 -8.09 -10.25 -11.28
CA LEU A 191 -7.61 -11.56 -11.73
C LEU A 191 -8.65 -12.36 -12.51
N LYS A 192 -9.94 -12.22 -12.17
CA LYS A 192 -11.02 -12.90 -12.90
C LYS A 192 -11.27 -12.34 -14.30
N THR A 193 -10.73 -11.15 -14.60
CA THR A 193 -10.89 -10.49 -15.89
C THR A 193 -9.79 -10.84 -16.90
N GLY A 194 -8.76 -11.59 -16.49
CA GLY A 194 -7.60 -11.91 -17.35
C GLY A 194 -6.62 -10.74 -17.57
N LEU A 195 -6.99 -9.52 -17.15
CA LEU A 195 -6.14 -8.32 -17.29
C LEU A 195 -4.81 -8.42 -16.53
N LEU A 196 -4.73 -9.34 -15.57
CA LEU A 196 -3.56 -9.49 -14.69
C LEU A 196 -2.70 -10.72 -15.01
N ASP A 197 -2.94 -11.42 -16.12
CA ASP A 197 -2.27 -12.69 -16.45
C ASP A 197 -0.74 -12.55 -16.59
N ASN A 198 -0.26 -11.35 -16.89
CA ASN A 198 1.17 -11.04 -16.98
C ASN A 198 1.85 -10.78 -15.62
N PHE A 199 1.09 -10.59 -14.54
CA PHE A 199 1.62 -10.24 -13.22
C PHE A 199 1.90 -11.45 -12.32
N LEU A 200 2.82 -11.29 -11.37
CA LEU A 200 3.23 -12.37 -10.45
C LEU A 200 2.07 -12.88 -9.57
N ILE A 201 1.05 -12.06 -9.32
CA ILE A 201 -0.13 -12.50 -8.58
C ILE A 201 -0.88 -13.64 -9.30
N ALA A 202 -0.90 -13.66 -10.64
CA ALA A 202 -1.56 -14.71 -11.43
C ALA A 202 -0.76 -16.02 -11.43
N LYS A 203 0.58 -15.94 -11.44
CA LYS A 203 1.49 -17.10 -11.48
C LYS A 203 1.46 -17.97 -10.22
N ASN A 204 1.16 -17.39 -9.05
CA ASN A 204 1.03 -18.15 -7.80
C ASN A 204 -0.31 -18.91 -7.66
N ARG A 205 -1.25 -18.78 -8.62
CA ARG A 205 -2.50 -19.55 -8.63
C ARG A 205 -2.41 -20.85 -9.43
N SER A 206 -1.40 -20.97 -10.30
CA SER A 206 -1.17 -22.13 -11.18
C SER A 206 -0.16 -23.13 -10.62
N SER A 207 0.25 -23.00 -9.35
CA SER A 207 1.16 -23.92 -8.65
C SER A 207 0.45 -24.64 -7.51
#